data_AF-A0A2H0GA92-F1
#
_entry.id   AF-A0A2H0GA92-F1
#
_cell.length_a   1.000
_cell.length_b   1.000
_cell.length_c   1.000
_cell.angle_alpha   90.00
_cell.angle_beta   90.00
_cell.angle_gamma   90.00
#
_symmetry.space_group_name_H-M   'P 1'
#
loop_
_entity.id
_entity.type
_entity.pdbx_description
1 polymer ?
#
loop_
_entity_poly.entity_id
_entity_poly.type
_entity_poly.pdbx_seq_one_letter_code
_entity_poly.pdbx_strand_id
1 'polypeptide(L)'
;MSFKDNDYLCPSCKGHLNVGGQLVFATKTERKHKGLILLNPKIGEYSYKTHPKFHLEKGELVEFFCPLCKVDLSAKKQKDHAMINMISDEDNMEYELYFSKKAGNKSTYLVAKDVFQTFGEDAIDFSEFV
;
A
#
# COMPACT_ATOMS: atom_id res chain seq x y z
N MET A 1 -12.20 4.07 23.52
CA MET A 1 -13.00 4.29 22.30
C MET A 1 -12.28 3.57 21.18
N SER A 2 -12.82 2.44 20.74
CA SER A 2 -12.23 1.66 19.65
C SER A 2 -12.53 2.43 18.37
N PHE A 3 -11.55 3.16 17.82
CA PHE A 3 -11.59 3.46 16.39
C PHE A 3 -11.53 2.09 15.72
N LYS A 4 -12.63 1.70 15.09
CA LYS A 4 -12.62 0.49 14.29
C LYS A 4 -11.82 0.84 13.05
N ASP A 5 -10.64 0.25 12.96
CA ASP A 5 -9.73 0.47 11.84
C ASP A 5 -10.22 -0.36 10.65
N ASN A 6 -10.08 0.17 9.43
CA ASN A 6 -10.32 -0.59 8.22
C ASN A 6 -9.42 -1.84 8.18
N ASP A 7 -9.93 -2.91 7.58
CA ASP A 7 -9.16 -4.13 7.38
C ASP A 7 -8.43 -4.09 6.04
N TYR A 8 -7.14 -4.44 6.05
CA TYR A 8 -6.31 -4.43 4.85
C TYR A 8 -5.83 -5.84 4.58
N LEU A 9 -6.25 -6.40 3.45
CA LEU A 9 -6.07 -7.81 3.13
C LEU A 9 -5.15 -7.98 1.93
N CYS A 10 -4.35 -9.05 1.99
CA CYS A 10 -3.63 -9.52 0.81
C CYS A 10 -4.62 -10.00 -0.26
N PRO A 11 -4.50 -9.54 -1.53
CA PRO A 11 -5.41 -9.94 -2.60
C PRO A 11 -5.31 -11.44 -2.94
N SER A 12 -4.18 -12.08 -2.63
CA SER A 12 -3.93 -13.50 -2.93
C SER A 12 -4.33 -14.43 -1.78
N CYS A 13 -3.82 -14.22 -0.56
CA CYS A 13 -4.06 -15.14 0.55
C CYS A 13 -5.14 -14.67 1.53
N LYS A 14 -5.71 -13.47 1.32
CA LYS A 14 -6.72 -12.84 2.19
C LYS A 14 -6.29 -12.65 3.66
N GLY A 15 -4.99 -12.75 3.94
CA GLY A 15 -4.45 -12.49 5.27
C GLY A 15 -4.41 -11.00 5.60
N HIS A 16 -4.67 -10.65 6.85
CA HIS A 16 -4.63 -9.28 7.37
C HIS A 16 -3.19 -8.73 7.38
N LEU A 17 -3.04 -7.53 6.82
CA LEU A 17 -1.78 -6.80 6.68
C LEU A 17 -1.66 -5.67 7.72
N ASN A 18 -2.79 -5.24 8.29
CA ASN A 18 -2.88 -4.31 9.41
C ASN A 18 -2.65 -5.06 10.74
N VAL A 19 -1.54 -4.77 11.42
CA VAL A 19 -1.24 -5.30 12.75
C VAL A 19 -0.54 -4.23 13.60
N GLY A 20 -0.96 -4.09 14.86
CA GLY A 20 -0.38 -3.11 15.78
C GLY A 20 -0.57 -1.65 15.32
N GLY A 21 -1.67 -1.35 14.61
CA GLY A 21 -1.95 -0.01 14.07
C GLY A 21 -1.07 0.38 12.87
N GLN A 22 -0.42 -0.58 12.22
CA GLN A 22 0.43 -0.34 11.05
C GLN A 22 0.13 -1.36 9.94
N LEU A 23 0.33 -0.95 8.68
CA LEU A 23 0.34 -1.88 7.55
C LEU A 23 1.74 -2.45 7.36
N VAL A 24 1.89 -3.77 7.44
CA VAL A 24 3.18 -4.43 7.41
C VAL A 24 3.41 -5.11 6.06
N PHE A 25 4.53 -4.78 5.43
CA PHE A 25 4.93 -5.35 4.15
C PHE A 25 6.35 -5.89 4.19
N ALA A 26 6.57 -6.99 3.49
CA ALA A 26 7.92 -7.42 3.12
C ALA A 26 8.32 -6.67 1.85
N THR A 27 9.52 -6.11 1.83
CA THR A 27 9.96 -5.28 0.70
C THR A 27 11.33 -5.69 0.18
N LYS A 28 11.56 -5.44 -1.10
CA LYS A 28 12.86 -5.60 -1.75
C LYS A 28 13.16 -4.37 -2.60
N THR A 29 14.33 -3.78 -2.40
CA THR A 29 14.77 -2.62 -3.19
C THR A 29 15.48 -3.07 -4.47
N GLU A 30 15.74 -2.13 -5.40
CA GLU A 30 16.51 -2.40 -6.63
C GLU A 30 17.92 -2.91 -6.32
N ARG A 31 18.52 -2.42 -5.23
CA ARG A 31 19.81 -2.90 -4.68
C ARG A 31 19.73 -4.30 -4.04
N LYS A 32 18.59 -5.00 -4.19
CA LYS A 32 18.29 -6.34 -3.65
C LYS A 32 18.30 -6.42 -2.13
N HIS A 33 18.28 -5.30 -1.43
CA HIS A 33 18.14 -5.27 0.02
C HIS A 33 16.70 -5.58 0.41
N LYS A 34 16.53 -6.48 1.38
CA LYS A 34 15.22 -6.88 1.90
C LYS A 34 14.99 -6.25 3.26
N GLY A 35 13.75 -5.85 3.52
CA GLY A 35 13.36 -5.23 4.77
C GLY A 35 11.86 -5.37 5.02
N LEU A 36 11.44 -5.01 6.22
CA LEU A 36 10.03 -4.76 6.51
C LEU A 36 9.79 -3.26 6.46
N ILE A 37 8.68 -2.88 5.84
CA ILE A 37 8.14 -1.52 5.90
C ILE A 37 6.82 -1.58 6.66
N LEU A 38 6.66 -0.65 7.60
CA LEU A 38 5.43 -0.43 8.34
C LEU A 38 4.86 0.91 7.92
N LEU A 39 3.78 0.92 7.14
CA LEU A 39 3.09 2.14 6.70
C LEU A 39 1.99 2.53 7.70
N ASN A 40 1.63 3.80 7.70
CA ASN A 40 0.42 4.26 8.37
C ASN A 40 -0.83 3.72 7.64
N PRO A 41 -1.82 3.15 8.34
CA PRO A 41 -3.05 2.67 7.71
C PRO A 41 -3.98 3.80 7.25
N LYS A 42 -3.81 5.03 7.76
CA LYS A 42 -4.65 6.16 7.37
C LYS A 42 -4.41 6.49 5.89
N ILE A 43 -5.48 6.46 5.08
CA ILE A 43 -5.40 6.80 3.66
C ILE A 43 -4.92 8.26 3.50
N GLY A 44 -3.98 8.48 2.58
CA GLY A 44 -3.36 9.79 2.34
C GLY A 44 -2.28 10.17 3.36
N GLU A 45 -1.95 9.30 4.31
CA GLU A 45 -0.84 9.47 5.24
C GLU A 45 0.34 8.58 4.80
N TYR A 46 1.49 9.21 4.53
CA TYR A 46 2.65 8.57 3.89
C TYR A 46 3.80 8.32 4.87
N SER A 47 3.58 8.50 6.17
CA SER A 47 4.54 8.12 7.19
C SER A 47 4.77 6.61 7.19
N TYR A 48 6.04 6.23 7.31
CA TYR A 48 6.46 4.84 7.36
C TYR A 48 7.59 4.65 8.38
N LYS A 49 7.74 3.42 8.85
CA LYS A 49 8.85 2.98 9.70
C LYS A 49 9.56 1.81 9.06
N THR A 50 10.89 1.80 9.17
CA THR A 50 11.75 0.69 8.76
C THR A 50 12.82 0.48 9.81
N HIS A 51 13.53 -0.64 9.72
CA HIS A 51 14.74 -0.83 10.52
C HIS A 51 15.79 0.25 10.15
N PRO A 52 16.54 0.86 11.09
CA PRO A 52 17.49 1.95 10.79
C PRO A 52 18.57 1.62 9.76
N LYS A 53 18.88 0.34 9.56
CA LYS A 53 19.83 -0.11 8.51
C LYS A 53 19.21 -0.26 7.13
N PHE A 54 17.88 -0.30 7.04
CA PHE A 54 17.14 -0.41 5.78
C PHE A 54 16.84 1.00 5.25
N HIS A 55 17.74 1.46 4.38
CA HIS A 55 17.68 2.79 3.78
C HIS A 55 17.00 2.72 2.42
N LEU A 56 16.01 3.59 2.20
CA LEU A 56 15.38 3.80 0.90
C LEU A 56 15.95 5.08 0.28
N GLU A 57 16.41 5.00 -0.96
CA GLU A 57 16.85 6.18 -1.69
C GLU A 57 15.65 6.87 -2.34
N LYS A 58 15.59 8.21 -2.29
CA LYS A 58 14.48 8.95 -2.90
C LYS A 58 14.43 8.64 -4.40
N GLY A 59 13.26 8.20 -4.87
CA GLY A 59 13.04 7.80 -6.25
C GLY A 59 13.32 6.33 -6.57
N GLU A 60 13.89 5.55 -5.64
CA GLU A 60 14.10 4.10 -5.80
C GLU A 60 12.75 3.37 -5.85
N LEU A 61 12.61 2.41 -6.76
CA LEU A 61 11.45 1.51 -6.78
C LEU A 61 11.62 0.41 -5.73
N VAL A 62 10.57 0.21 -4.95
CA VAL A 62 10.52 -0.81 -3.91
C VAL A 62 9.47 -1.84 -4.30
N GLU A 63 9.87 -3.10 -4.43
CA GLU A 63 8.93 -4.20 -4.60
C GLU A 63 8.26 -4.51 -3.26
N PHE A 64 6.94 -4.59 -3.25
CA PHE A 64 6.14 -4.92 -2.06
C PHE A 64 5.61 -6.35 -2.19
N PHE A 65 5.73 -7.10 -1.09
CA PHE A 65 5.29 -8.47 -0.99
C PHE A 65 4.44 -8.66 0.26
N CYS A 66 3.51 -9.60 0.19
CA CYS A 66 2.77 -10.02 1.37
C CYS A 66 3.72 -10.69 2.37
N PRO A 67 3.76 -10.27 3.65
CA PRO A 67 4.63 -10.89 4.65
C PRO A 67 4.20 -12.33 5.00
N LEU A 68 2.95 -12.71 4.71
CA LEU A 68 2.38 -14.01 5.04
C LEU A 68 2.64 -15.06 3.93
N CYS A 69 2.29 -14.75 2.68
CA CYS A 69 2.42 -15.69 1.55
C CYS A 69 3.55 -15.35 0.57
N LYS A 70 4.25 -14.22 0.75
CA LYS A 70 5.36 -13.76 -0.11
C LYS A 70 4.99 -13.46 -1.55
N VAL A 71 3.70 -13.41 -1.88
CA VAL A 71 3.25 -12.99 -3.22
C VAL A 71 3.67 -11.54 -3.48
N ASP A 72 4.03 -11.25 -4.73
CA ASP A 72 4.23 -9.89 -5.21
C ASP A 72 2.89 -9.15 -5.23
N LEU A 73 2.87 -7.97 -4.59
CA LEU A 73 1.70 -7.10 -4.52
C LEU A 73 1.69 -6.04 -5.62
N SER A 74 2.60 -6.10 -6.58
CA SER A 74 2.62 -5.17 -7.71
C SER A 74 1.31 -5.23 -8.50
N ALA A 75 0.73 -4.05 -8.74
CA ALA A 75 -0.50 -3.93 -9.50
C ALA A 75 -0.25 -4.30 -10.97
N LYS A 76 -1.12 -5.13 -11.54
CA LYS A 76 -0.99 -5.57 -12.94
C LYS A 76 -1.19 -4.43 -13.94
N LYS A 77 -2.09 -3.50 -13.62
CA LYS A 77 -2.44 -2.36 -14.47
C LYS A 77 -1.40 -1.23 -14.38
N GLN A 78 -0.83 -1.01 -13.21
CA GLN A 78 0.13 0.07 -12.95
C GLN A 78 1.36 -0.48 -12.23
N LYS A 79 2.44 -0.75 -12.97
CA LYS A 79 3.62 -1.49 -12.45
C LYS A 79 4.37 -0.76 -11.32
N ASP A 80 4.21 0.56 -11.27
CA ASP A 80 4.79 1.45 -10.28
C ASP A 80 3.95 1.54 -8.99
N HIS A 81 2.82 0.83 -8.92
CA HIS A 81 1.96 0.76 -7.75
C HIS A 81 1.87 -0.67 -7.20
N ALA A 82 1.69 -0.77 -5.89
CA ALA A 82 1.26 -1.99 -5.24
C ALA A 82 -0.25 -1.92 -5.01
N MET A 83 -0.92 -3.08 -5.01
CA MET A 83 -2.36 -3.20 -4.78
C MET A 83 -2.66 -4.17 -3.64
N ILE A 84 -3.56 -3.73 -2.75
CA ILE A 84 -4.15 -4.54 -1.68
C ILE A 84 -5.66 -4.32 -1.63
N ASN A 85 -6.36 -5.20 -0.92
CA ASN A 85 -7.79 -5.05 -0.69
C ASN A 85 -8.00 -4.35 0.65
N MET A 86 -8.97 -3.45 0.72
CA MET A 86 -9.40 -2.79 1.94
C MET A 86 -10.87 -3.09 2.16
N ILE A 87 -11.24 -3.48 3.37
CA ILE A 87 -12.63 -3.55 3.83
C ILE A 87 -12.85 -2.35 4.74
N SER A 88 -13.70 -1.44 4.27
CA SER A 88 -14.08 -0.24 5.02
C SER A 88 -14.98 -0.63 6.18
N ASP A 89 -14.69 -0.16 7.40
CA ASP A 89 -15.58 -0.42 8.53
C ASP A 89 -16.86 0.45 8.50
N GLU A 90 -16.83 1.58 7.78
CA GLU A 90 -17.97 2.51 7.71
C GLU A 90 -19.16 1.93 6.95
N ASP A 91 -18.90 1.24 5.85
CA ASP A 91 -19.91 0.71 4.93
C ASP A 91 -19.79 -0.81 4.67
N ASN A 92 -18.76 -1.45 5.24
CA ASN A 92 -18.43 -2.86 5.04
C ASN A 92 -18.24 -3.23 3.56
N MET A 93 -17.83 -2.26 2.72
CA MET A 93 -17.55 -2.46 1.31
C MET A 93 -16.07 -2.77 1.07
N GLU A 94 -15.80 -3.57 0.04
CA GLU A 94 -14.45 -3.90 -0.41
C GLU A 94 -13.98 -2.87 -1.46
N TYR A 95 -12.79 -2.35 -1.23
CA TYR A 95 -12.09 -1.42 -2.10
C TYR A 95 -10.74 -2.00 -2.51
N GLU A 96 -10.30 -1.68 -3.72
CA GLU A 96 -8.92 -1.87 -4.14
C GLU A 96 -8.13 -0.61 -3.79
N LEU A 97 -7.08 -0.77 -2.98
CA LEU A 97 -6.17 0.31 -2.61
C LEU A 97 -4.87 0.15 -3.39
N TYR A 98 -4.53 1.18 -4.16
CA TYR A 98 -3.28 1.26 -4.90
C TYR A 98 -2.38 2.32 -4.26
N PHE A 99 -1.11 2.02 -4.03
CA PHE A 99 -0.15 2.98 -3.50
C PHE A 99 1.20 2.87 -4.22
N SER A 100 1.89 4.01 -4.31
CA SER A 100 3.16 4.08 -5.04
C SER A 100 4.23 3.20 -4.43
N LYS A 101 4.97 2.51 -5.30
CA LYS A 101 6.18 1.76 -4.95
C LYS A 101 7.43 2.63 -4.92
N LYS A 102 7.34 3.86 -5.45
CA LYS A 102 8.49 4.76 -5.59
C LYS A 102 8.74 5.50 -4.29
N ALA A 103 9.92 5.34 -3.71
CA ALA A 103 10.27 5.98 -2.45
C ALA A 103 10.20 7.51 -2.56
N GLY A 104 9.38 8.13 -1.70
CA GLY A 104 9.15 9.58 -1.69
C GLY A 104 8.07 10.08 -2.65
N ASN A 105 7.43 9.19 -3.42
CA ASN A 105 6.23 9.51 -4.19
C ASN A 105 4.99 9.28 -3.32
N LYS A 106 4.15 10.30 -3.22
CA LYS A 106 2.93 10.31 -2.41
C LYS A 106 1.73 10.22 -3.34
N SER A 107 1.40 9.00 -3.76
CA SER A 107 0.15 8.73 -4.48
C SER A 107 -0.53 7.49 -3.91
N THR A 108 -1.82 7.64 -3.65
CA THR A 108 -2.72 6.55 -3.23
C THR A 108 -4.05 6.69 -3.96
N TYR A 109 -4.56 5.57 -4.47
CA TYR A 109 -5.85 5.51 -5.15
C TYR A 109 -6.73 4.48 -4.45
N LEU A 110 -7.97 4.88 -4.16
CA LEU A 110 -9.01 4.00 -3.65
C LEU A 110 -10.02 3.77 -4.76
N VAL A 111 -10.21 2.51 -5.16
CA VAL A 111 -11.02 2.14 -6.33
C VAL A 111 -12.08 1.11 -5.93
N ALA A 112 -13.33 1.40 -6.25
CA ALA A 112 -14.44 0.45 -6.25
C ALA A 112 -15.29 0.67 -7.51
N LYS A 113 -16.32 -0.16 -7.71
CA LYS A 113 -17.12 -0.22 -8.96
C LYS A 113 -17.53 1.17 -9.50
N ASP A 114 -17.96 2.06 -8.62
CA ASP A 114 -18.45 3.40 -8.97
C ASP A 114 -17.72 4.51 -8.20
N VAL A 115 -16.60 4.19 -7.54
CA VAL A 115 -15.85 5.12 -6.69
C VAL A 115 -14.39 5.12 -7.11
N PHE A 116 -13.86 6.31 -7.40
CA PHE A 116 -12.43 6.55 -7.57
C PHE A 116 -12.04 7.76 -6.74
N GLN A 117 -11.14 7.57 -5.79
CA GLN A 117 -10.60 8.65 -4.96
C GLN A 117 -9.08 8.68 -5.06
N THR A 118 -8.53 9.88 -5.20
CA THR A 118 -7.11 10.16 -5.29
C THR A 118 -6.63 10.83 -4.01
N PHE A 119 -5.46 10.45 -3.54
CA PHE A 119 -4.82 11.06 -2.37
C PHE A 119 -3.33 11.26 -2.67
N GLY A 120 -2.80 12.39 -2.17
CA GLY A 120 -1.38 12.74 -2.25
C GLY A 120 -1.05 13.74 -3.37
N GLU A 121 0.09 14.40 -3.22
CA GLU A 121 0.55 15.48 -4.11
C GLU A 121 1.03 14.96 -5.47
N ASP A 122 1.46 13.71 -5.53
CA ASP A 122 1.93 13.06 -6.76
C ASP A 122 0.84 12.18 -7.40
N ALA A 123 -0.41 12.30 -6.94
CA ALA A 123 -1.53 11.55 -7.51
C ALA A 123 -1.86 12.09 -8.91
N ILE A 124 -1.98 11.17 -9.87
CA ILE A 124 -2.45 11.46 -11.23
C ILE A 124 -3.97 11.32 -11.31
N ASP A 125 -4.56 12.01 -12.28
CA ASP A 125 -6.00 11.93 -12.51
C ASP A 125 -6.42 10.57 -13.06
N PHE A 126 -7.71 10.24 -12.90
CA PHE A 126 -8.30 8.97 -13.34
C PHE A 126 -7.99 8.62 -14.80
N SER A 127 -7.96 9.63 -15.69
CA SER A 127 -7.67 9.44 -17.12
C SER A 127 -6.27 8.91 -17.42
N GLU A 128 -5.31 9.16 -16.52
CA GLU A 128 -3.93 8.66 -16.65
C GLU A 128 -3.71 7.35 -15.88
N PHE A 129 -4.64 6.99 -14.99
CA PHE A 129 -4.57 5.79 -14.16
C PHE A 129 -5.13 4.53 -14.85
N VAL A 130 -6.14 4.68 -15.72
CA VAL A 130 -6.84 3.58 -16.42
C VAL A 130 -6.14 3.11 -17.67
#